data_AF-A0A1B9DH07-F1
#
_entry.id   AF-A0A1B9DH07-F1
#
_cell.length_a   1.000
_cell.length_b   1.000
_cell.length_c   1.000
_cell.angle_alpha   90.00
_cell.angle_beta   90.00
_cell.angle_gamma   90.00
#
_symmetry.space_group_name_H-M   'P 1'
#
loop_
_entity.id
_entity.type
_entity.pdbx_description
1 polymer ?
#
loop_
_entity_poly.entity_id
_entity_poly.type
_entity_poly.pdbx_seq_one_letter_code
_entity_poly.pdbx_strand_id
1 'polypeptide(L)'
;MDESRMNMAKRALAELKKGDVVNLGIGIPTLVADLITDEHGIILHTENGMLGVGPVPSDGGGAMDYPVNAGKIPVTALKGSSYFDSSDSFAMIRGGHVDTAIMGGLEVDEFGNLANWAVPGKPLLGVGGAMDLAKGAKRLIITMTHTNPDGSSKIVPKCILPLTASAVVDLVITDLAVFSFNEGQLTLIEIMPGSSLEEIKLKTTAQFSVDLD
;
A
#
# COMPACT_ATOMS: atom_id res chain seq x y z
N MET A 1 -10.77 -2.78 17.02
CA MET A 1 -9.93 -2.49 15.85
C MET A 1 -8.80 -1.61 16.34
N ASP A 2 -7.55 -1.93 15.99
CA ASP A 2 -6.39 -1.15 16.42
C ASP A 2 -6.47 0.27 15.82
N GLU A 3 -6.58 1.28 16.67
CA GLU A 3 -6.78 2.68 16.29
C GLU A 3 -5.64 3.19 15.40
N SER A 4 -4.41 2.73 15.65
CA SER A 4 -3.23 3.08 14.84
C SER A 4 -3.37 2.64 13.39
N ARG A 5 -3.86 1.42 13.15
CA ARG A 5 -4.12 0.89 11.81
C ARG A 5 -5.19 1.67 11.07
N MET A 6 -6.16 2.18 11.81
CA MET A 6 -7.22 2.98 11.24
C MET A 6 -6.79 4.41 10.92
N ASN A 7 -5.90 4.99 11.73
CA ASN A 7 -5.25 6.26 11.42
C ASN A 7 -4.41 6.15 10.14
N MET A 8 -3.63 5.08 9.98
CA MET A 8 -2.89 4.82 8.74
C MET A 8 -3.81 4.70 7.53
N ALA A 9 -4.91 3.94 7.63
CA ALA A 9 -5.86 3.77 6.52
C ALA A 9 -6.54 5.08 6.12
N LYS A 10 -6.98 5.89 7.10
CA LYS A 10 -7.55 7.22 6.84
C LYS A 10 -6.54 8.16 6.19
N ARG A 11 -5.29 8.13 6.67
CA ARG A 11 -4.22 8.95 6.11
C ARG A 11 -3.89 8.54 4.67
N ALA A 12 -3.88 7.24 4.39
CA ALA A 12 -3.69 6.72 3.05
C ALA A 12 -4.86 7.07 2.11
N LEU A 13 -6.11 7.06 2.60
CA LEU A 13 -7.27 7.50 1.83
C LEU A 13 -7.19 8.98 1.44
N ALA A 14 -6.66 9.83 2.33
CA ALA A 14 -6.49 11.27 2.05
C ALA A 14 -5.50 11.58 0.91
N GLU A 15 -4.71 10.59 0.49
CA GLU A 15 -3.80 10.71 -0.66
C GLU A 15 -4.45 10.45 -2.01
N LEU A 16 -5.65 9.86 -1.99
CA LEU A 16 -6.38 9.47 -3.19
C LEU A 16 -7.23 10.63 -3.70
N LYS A 17 -7.35 10.73 -5.03
CA LYS A 17 -8.12 11.78 -5.71
C LYS A 17 -9.29 11.18 -6.47
N LYS A 18 -10.34 11.98 -6.62
CA LYS A 18 -11.50 11.61 -7.42
C LYS A 18 -11.09 11.26 -8.84
N GLY A 19 -11.49 10.08 -9.28
CA GLY A 19 -11.16 9.52 -10.60
C GLY A 19 -9.92 8.63 -10.61
N ASP A 20 -9.18 8.51 -9.51
CA ASP A 20 -8.01 7.62 -9.45
C ASP A 20 -8.42 6.16 -9.66
N VAL A 21 -7.64 5.46 -10.49
CA VAL A 21 -7.60 3.99 -10.53
C VAL A 21 -6.62 3.50 -9.47
N VAL A 22 -7.13 2.77 -8.47
CA VAL A 22 -6.37 2.39 -7.28
C VAL A 22 -6.28 0.88 -7.14
N ASN A 23 -5.06 0.38 -6.88
CA ASN A 23 -4.83 -1.00 -6.50
C ASN A 23 -4.43 -1.07 -5.01
N LEU A 24 -5.08 -1.97 -4.26
CA LEU A 24 -4.87 -2.14 -2.82
C LEU A 24 -4.30 -3.53 -2.54
N GLY A 25 -3.13 -3.57 -1.91
CA GLY A 25 -2.56 -4.79 -1.35
C GLY A 25 -3.31 -5.31 -0.14
N ILE A 26 -2.99 -6.52 0.30
CA ILE A 26 -3.62 -7.13 1.48
C ILE A 26 -3.13 -6.43 2.77
N GLY A 27 -4.01 -6.27 3.76
CA GLY A 27 -3.62 -5.88 5.13
C GLY A 27 -4.18 -4.53 5.58
N ILE A 28 -3.32 -3.55 5.82
CA ILE A 28 -3.78 -2.16 6.07
C ILE A 28 -4.43 -1.57 4.81
N PRO A 29 -3.93 -1.78 3.57
CA PRO A 29 -4.56 -1.19 2.40
C PRO A 29 -5.99 -1.68 2.16
N THR A 30 -6.34 -2.91 2.54
CA THR A 30 -7.74 -3.37 2.47
C THR A 30 -8.68 -2.57 3.39
N LEU A 31 -8.18 -2.01 4.49
CA LEU A 31 -8.98 -1.12 5.34
C LEU A 31 -9.30 0.21 4.65
N VAL A 32 -8.48 0.65 3.69
CA VAL A 32 -8.77 1.82 2.86
C VAL A 32 -10.02 1.57 2.03
N ALA A 33 -10.18 0.36 1.48
CA ALA A 33 -11.36 -0.01 0.70
C ALA A 33 -12.66 0.16 1.51
N ASP A 34 -12.65 -0.23 2.79
CA ASP A 34 -13.81 -0.13 3.69
C ASP A 34 -14.18 1.31 4.04
N LEU A 35 -13.26 2.27 3.87
CA LEU A 35 -13.49 3.70 4.12
C LEU A 35 -13.95 4.46 2.88
N ILE A 36 -13.81 3.88 1.69
CA ILE A 36 -14.21 4.54 0.44
C ILE A 36 -15.73 4.65 0.37
N THR A 37 -16.19 5.85 0.04
CA THR A 37 -17.59 6.15 -0.27
C THR A 37 -17.72 6.66 -1.70
N ASP A 38 -18.93 6.66 -2.24
CA ASP A 38 -19.22 7.15 -3.59
C ASP A 38 -18.74 8.60 -3.83
N GLU A 39 -18.71 9.43 -2.78
CA GLU A 39 -18.25 10.83 -2.86
C GLU A 39 -16.76 10.95 -3.20
N HIS A 40 -15.96 9.97 -2.77
CA HIS A 40 -14.53 9.93 -3.09
C HIS A 40 -14.30 9.67 -4.58
N GLY A 41 -15.21 8.94 -5.25
CA GLY A 41 -15.12 8.63 -6.67
C GLY A 41 -13.85 7.87 -7.08
N ILE A 42 -13.43 6.93 -6.25
CA ILE A 42 -12.27 6.05 -6.49
C ILE A 42 -12.69 4.80 -7.26
N ILE A 43 -11.87 4.35 -8.21
CA ILE A 43 -12.11 3.15 -8.99
C ILE A 43 -11.12 2.08 -8.57
N LEU A 44 -11.60 1.04 -7.88
CA LEU A 44 -10.74 -0.04 -7.41
C LEU A 44 -10.44 -1.04 -8.53
N HIS A 45 -9.16 -1.33 -8.72
CA HIS A 45 -8.61 -2.35 -9.59
C HIS A 45 -8.14 -3.56 -8.78
N THR A 46 -8.32 -4.77 -9.30
CA THR A 46 -7.72 -5.98 -8.74
C THR A 46 -6.98 -6.79 -9.80
N GLU A 47 -5.76 -7.23 -9.46
CA GLU A 47 -4.78 -7.81 -10.40
C GLU A 47 -5.25 -9.09 -11.09
N ASN A 48 -6.24 -9.78 -10.52
CA ASN A 48 -6.85 -10.97 -11.10
C ASN A 48 -7.97 -10.68 -12.12
N GLY A 49 -8.09 -9.44 -12.61
CA GLY A 49 -8.83 -9.15 -13.85
C GLY A 49 -10.14 -8.40 -13.69
N MET A 50 -10.22 -7.40 -12.80
CA MET A 50 -11.43 -6.60 -12.62
C MET A 50 -11.12 -5.14 -12.27
N LEU A 51 -11.92 -4.23 -12.82
CA LEU A 51 -11.95 -2.81 -12.50
C LEU A 51 -13.37 -2.42 -12.05
N GLY A 52 -13.46 -1.58 -11.01
CA GLY A 52 -14.73 -1.26 -10.36
C GLY A 52 -15.13 -2.27 -9.29
N VAL A 53 -14.16 -2.72 -8.49
CA VAL A 53 -14.39 -3.62 -7.35
C VAL A 53 -15.27 -2.93 -6.29
N GLY A 54 -16.32 -3.63 -5.85
CA GLY A 54 -17.24 -3.19 -4.80
C GLY A 54 -16.97 -3.86 -3.44
N PRO A 55 -17.81 -3.57 -2.43
CA PRO A 55 -17.67 -4.15 -1.10
C PRO A 55 -17.93 -5.66 -1.08
N VAL A 56 -17.62 -6.29 0.05
CA VAL A 56 -17.96 -7.69 0.33
C VAL A 56 -19.48 -7.89 0.22
N PRO A 57 -19.97 -9.01 -0.35
CA PRO A 57 -21.40 -9.31 -0.46
C PRO A 57 -22.09 -9.31 0.90
N SER A 58 -23.23 -8.62 1.00
CA SER A 58 -24.01 -8.53 2.25
C SER A 58 -24.77 -9.80 2.60
N ASP A 59 -24.98 -10.69 1.62
CA ASP A 59 -25.67 -11.97 1.80
C ASP A 59 -24.73 -13.10 2.26
N GLY A 60 -23.42 -12.82 2.36
CA GLY A 60 -22.41 -13.80 2.74
C GLY A 60 -22.08 -14.84 1.67
N GLY A 61 -22.47 -14.59 0.41
CA GLY A 61 -22.18 -15.50 -0.70
C GLY A 61 -20.68 -15.72 -0.93
N GLY A 62 -20.35 -16.92 -1.43
CA GLY A 62 -18.96 -17.35 -1.62
C GLY A 62 -18.42 -17.06 -3.01
N ALA A 63 -17.22 -17.58 -3.29
CA ALA A 63 -16.56 -17.44 -4.59
C ALA A 63 -17.27 -18.18 -5.75
N MET A 64 -18.30 -19.00 -5.45
CA MET A 64 -19.17 -19.60 -6.46
C MET A 64 -20.24 -18.64 -6.97
N ASP A 65 -20.57 -17.62 -6.18
CA ASP A 65 -21.64 -16.67 -6.44
C ASP A 65 -21.09 -15.29 -6.83
N TYR A 66 -19.90 -14.96 -6.32
CA TYR A 66 -19.28 -13.64 -6.44
C TYR A 66 -17.84 -13.70 -6.96
N PRO A 67 -17.37 -12.67 -7.70
CA PRO A 67 -15.95 -12.53 -8.03
C PRO A 67 -15.12 -12.40 -6.74
N VAL A 68 -13.82 -12.67 -6.86
CA VAL A 68 -12.87 -12.51 -5.75
C VAL A 68 -11.85 -11.42 -6.07
N ASN A 69 -11.35 -10.73 -5.04
CA ASN A 69 -10.18 -9.88 -5.18
C ASN A 69 -8.87 -10.68 -5.13
N ALA A 70 -7.73 -10.01 -5.27
CA ALA A 70 -6.38 -10.59 -5.18
C ALA A 70 -6.12 -11.37 -3.87
N GLY A 71 -6.81 -11.00 -2.80
CA GLY A 71 -6.80 -11.67 -1.49
C GLY A 71 -7.65 -12.95 -1.42
N LYS A 72 -8.29 -13.36 -2.53
CA LYS A 72 -9.26 -14.46 -2.60
C LYS A 72 -10.51 -14.23 -1.72
N ILE A 73 -10.85 -12.97 -1.45
CA ILE A 73 -12.05 -12.60 -0.70
C ILE A 73 -13.18 -12.29 -1.69
N PRO A 74 -14.40 -12.82 -1.51
CA PRO A 74 -15.56 -12.47 -2.32
C PRO A 74 -15.86 -10.96 -2.27
N VAL A 75 -16.13 -10.39 -3.43
CA VAL A 75 -16.42 -8.96 -3.63
C VAL A 75 -17.60 -8.79 -4.59
N THR A 76 -18.24 -7.62 -4.57
CA THR A 76 -19.27 -7.26 -5.53
C THR A 76 -18.70 -6.45 -6.70
N ALA A 77 -19.50 -6.27 -7.74
CA ALA A 77 -19.14 -5.46 -8.90
C ALA A 77 -19.94 -4.15 -8.89
N LEU A 78 -19.24 -3.02 -8.89
CA LEU A 78 -19.91 -1.72 -8.96
C LEU A 78 -20.45 -1.47 -10.37
N LYS A 79 -21.38 -0.51 -10.49
CA LYS A 79 -21.90 -0.08 -11.79
C LYS A 79 -20.77 0.48 -12.64
N GLY A 80 -20.67 -0.01 -13.88
CA GLY A 80 -19.59 0.39 -14.81
C GLY A 80 -18.31 -0.42 -14.65
N SER A 81 -18.33 -1.49 -13.85
CA SER A 81 -17.23 -2.45 -13.75
C SER A 81 -16.95 -3.16 -15.08
N SER A 82 -15.72 -3.63 -15.23
CA SER A 82 -15.26 -4.41 -16.37
C SER A 82 -14.38 -5.57 -15.91
N TYR A 83 -14.45 -6.67 -16.65
CA TYR A 83 -13.59 -7.84 -16.47
C TYR A 83 -12.64 -7.98 -17.66
N PHE A 84 -11.44 -8.47 -17.37
CA PHE A 84 -10.37 -8.68 -18.36
C PHE A 84 -9.47 -9.81 -17.89
N ASP A 85 -8.67 -10.36 -18.80
CA ASP A 85 -7.74 -11.42 -18.43
C ASP A 85 -6.51 -10.88 -17.66
N SER A 86 -5.71 -11.78 -17.11
CA SER A 86 -4.50 -11.39 -16.38
C SER A 86 -3.49 -10.62 -17.24
N SER A 87 -3.42 -10.90 -18.54
CA SER A 87 -2.45 -10.23 -19.41
C SER A 87 -2.82 -8.76 -19.62
N ASP A 88 -4.12 -8.47 -19.82
CA ASP A 88 -4.65 -7.11 -19.88
C ASP A 88 -4.55 -6.38 -18.54
N SER A 89 -4.82 -7.08 -17.43
CA SER A 89 -4.64 -6.56 -16.06
C SER A 89 -3.20 -6.06 -15.83
N PHE A 90 -2.21 -6.92 -16.11
CA PHE A 90 -0.81 -6.54 -15.95
C PHE A 90 -0.33 -5.58 -17.05
N ALA A 91 -0.98 -5.51 -18.21
CA ALA A 91 -0.73 -4.45 -19.20
C ALA A 91 -1.21 -3.08 -18.68
N MET A 92 -2.36 -3.02 -18.00
CA MET A 92 -2.86 -1.82 -17.33
C MET A 92 -1.89 -1.36 -16.24
N ILE A 93 -1.42 -2.29 -15.39
CA ILE A 93 -0.44 -2.00 -14.35
C ILE A 93 0.89 -1.51 -14.97
N ARG A 94 1.56 -2.32 -15.80
CA ARG A 94 2.87 -1.98 -16.36
C ARG A 94 2.83 -0.80 -17.33
N GLY A 95 1.67 -0.52 -17.93
CA GLY A 95 1.45 0.62 -18.81
C GLY A 95 1.26 1.95 -18.09
N GLY A 96 1.26 1.98 -16.74
CA GLY A 96 1.07 3.22 -16.00
C GLY A 96 -0.37 3.70 -16.01
N HIS A 97 -1.35 2.80 -16.11
CA HIS A 97 -2.77 3.14 -16.08
C HIS A 97 -3.42 2.98 -14.69
N VAL A 98 -2.66 2.49 -13.71
CA VAL A 98 -3.01 2.53 -12.29
C VAL A 98 -2.41 3.80 -11.70
N ASP A 99 -3.23 4.70 -11.19
CA ASP A 99 -2.78 5.99 -10.65
C ASP A 99 -2.06 5.82 -9.31
N THR A 100 -2.63 5.02 -8.40
CA THR A 100 -2.02 4.77 -7.09
C THR A 100 -2.07 3.30 -6.72
N ALA A 101 -0.95 2.74 -6.28
CA ALA A 101 -0.88 1.46 -5.57
C ALA A 101 -0.60 1.70 -4.09
N ILE A 102 -1.37 1.06 -3.20
CA ILE A 102 -1.14 1.08 -1.76
C ILE A 102 -0.76 -0.33 -1.31
N MET A 103 0.43 -0.50 -0.76
CA MET A 103 1.00 -1.82 -0.45
C MET A 103 1.56 -1.89 0.98
N GLY A 104 1.70 -3.11 1.49
CA GLY A 104 2.47 -3.37 2.70
C GLY A 104 3.99 -3.37 2.44
N GLY A 105 4.77 -3.08 3.48
CA GLY A 105 6.23 -3.14 3.47
C GLY A 105 6.79 -4.01 4.60
N LEU A 106 7.92 -4.68 4.34
CA LEU A 106 8.76 -5.28 5.39
C LEU A 106 9.90 -4.33 5.74
N GLU A 107 10.55 -3.75 4.73
CA GLU A 107 11.52 -2.67 4.85
C GLU A 107 11.28 -1.64 3.75
N VAL A 108 11.50 -0.37 4.10
CA VAL A 108 11.72 0.72 3.14
C VAL A 108 13.03 1.39 3.52
N ASP A 109 13.83 1.77 2.54
CA ASP A 109 15.09 2.47 2.81
C ASP A 109 15.11 3.94 2.40
N GLU A 110 16.19 4.63 2.80
CA GLU A 110 16.44 6.05 2.52
C GLU A 110 16.36 6.43 1.03
N PHE A 111 16.54 5.47 0.14
CA PHE A 111 16.55 5.67 -1.31
C PHE A 111 15.20 5.32 -1.97
N GLY A 112 14.17 5.03 -1.18
CA GLY A 112 12.84 4.68 -1.68
C GLY A 112 12.78 3.27 -2.27
N ASN A 113 13.68 2.37 -1.87
CA ASN A 113 13.57 0.96 -2.21
C ASN A 113 12.52 0.28 -1.31
N LEU A 114 11.80 -0.68 -1.87
CA LEU A 114 10.83 -1.50 -1.17
C LEU A 114 11.32 -2.95 -1.09
N ALA A 115 11.25 -3.56 0.09
CA ALA A 115 11.29 -5.00 0.26
C ALA A 115 10.03 -5.47 0.98
N ASN A 116 9.26 -6.39 0.37
CA ASN A 116 8.01 -6.86 0.98
C ASN A 116 7.59 -8.32 0.66
N TRP A 117 8.38 -9.08 -0.10
CA TRP A 117 7.94 -10.41 -0.58
C TRP A 117 8.65 -11.61 0.07
N ALA A 118 9.82 -11.41 0.68
CA ALA A 118 10.61 -12.50 1.24
C ALA A 118 11.32 -12.11 2.54
N VAL A 119 11.37 -13.07 3.47
CA VAL A 119 12.27 -13.04 4.62
C VAL A 119 13.13 -14.30 4.56
N PRO A 120 14.46 -14.18 4.39
CA PRO A 120 15.35 -15.34 4.32
C PRO A 120 15.16 -16.30 5.50
N GLY A 121 15.08 -17.60 5.20
CA GLY A 121 14.85 -18.64 6.21
C GLY A 121 13.39 -18.80 6.67
N LYS A 122 12.44 -18.01 6.15
CA LYS A 122 11.00 -18.22 6.34
C LYS A 122 10.33 -18.75 5.06
N PRO A 123 9.18 -19.45 5.16
CA PRO A 123 8.42 -19.88 4.00
C PRO A 123 8.10 -18.71 3.06
N LEU A 124 8.31 -18.93 1.76
CA LEU A 124 7.99 -17.96 0.71
C LEU A 124 6.53 -18.15 0.28
N LEU A 125 5.76 -17.07 0.26
CA LEU A 125 4.39 -17.06 -0.28
C LEU A 125 4.35 -16.72 -1.78
N GLY A 126 5.50 -16.35 -2.36
CA GLY A 126 5.63 -15.85 -3.73
C GLY A 126 5.47 -14.33 -3.80
N VAL A 127 5.96 -13.73 -4.89
CA VAL A 127 5.95 -12.28 -5.08
C VAL A 127 4.58 -11.72 -5.49
N GLY A 128 3.73 -12.55 -6.10
CA GLY A 128 2.44 -12.11 -6.66
C GLY A 128 2.61 -10.96 -7.66
N GLY A 129 1.64 -10.06 -7.74
CA GLY A 129 1.72 -8.83 -8.56
C GLY A 129 2.56 -7.70 -7.95
N ALA A 130 3.27 -7.92 -6.83
CA ALA A 130 3.89 -6.84 -6.06
C ALA A 130 4.96 -6.06 -6.85
N MET A 131 5.78 -6.75 -7.66
CA MET A 131 6.82 -6.11 -8.47
C MET A 131 6.22 -5.27 -9.59
N ASP A 132 5.23 -5.80 -10.31
CA ASP A 132 4.53 -5.07 -11.36
C ASP A 132 3.83 -3.83 -10.82
N LEU A 133 3.15 -3.94 -9.68
CA LEU A 133 2.47 -2.79 -9.05
C LEU A 133 3.46 -1.74 -8.59
N ALA A 134 4.50 -2.16 -7.87
CA ALA A 134 5.51 -1.23 -7.35
C ALA A 134 6.24 -0.48 -8.46
N LYS A 135 6.37 -1.06 -9.66
CA LYS A 135 7.04 -0.39 -10.79
C LYS A 135 6.10 0.27 -11.78
N GLY A 136 4.87 -0.22 -11.90
CA GLY A 136 3.91 0.16 -12.93
C GLY A 136 2.92 1.23 -12.49
N ALA A 137 2.54 1.28 -11.22
CA ALA A 137 1.65 2.34 -10.74
C ALA A 137 2.36 3.72 -10.84
N LYS A 138 1.60 4.77 -11.16
CA LYS A 138 2.17 6.13 -11.24
C LYS A 138 2.64 6.64 -9.88
N ARG A 139 2.01 6.15 -8.81
CA ARG A 139 2.35 6.47 -7.43
C ARG A 139 2.28 5.23 -6.55
N LEU A 140 3.26 5.04 -5.68
CA LEU A 140 3.35 3.95 -4.71
C LEU A 140 3.37 4.47 -3.28
N ILE A 141 2.35 4.07 -2.51
CA ILE A 141 2.21 4.36 -1.09
C ILE A 141 2.43 3.08 -0.30
N ILE A 142 3.33 3.12 0.68
CA ILE A 142 3.58 2.01 1.58
C ILE A 142 2.92 2.27 2.92
N THR A 143 2.06 1.35 3.36
CA THR A 143 1.50 1.35 4.71
C THR A 143 2.11 0.19 5.50
N MET A 144 2.81 0.49 6.59
CA MET A 144 3.45 -0.54 7.42
C MET A 144 3.59 -0.09 8.86
N THR A 145 3.72 -1.03 9.81
CA THR A 145 4.17 -0.65 11.16
C THR A 145 5.59 -0.08 11.07
N HIS A 146 5.92 0.85 11.95
CA HIS A 146 7.22 1.54 11.93
C HIS A 146 8.35 0.61 12.36
N THR A 147 8.08 -0.28 13.31
CA THR A 147 9.02 -1.28 13.82
C THR A 147 8.49 -2.70 13.66
N ASN A 148 9.41 -3.66 13.74
CA ASN A 148 9.10 -5.06 13.98
C ASN A 148 8.62 -5.28 15.43
N PRO A 149 8.03 -6.45 15.75
CA PRO A 149 7.62 -6.78 17.12
C PRO A 149 8.76 -6.77 18.15
N ASP A 150 10.01 -6.93 17.72
CA ASP A 150 11.21 -6.85 18.56
C ASP A 150 11.73 -5.41 18.74
N GLY A 151 11.06 -4.42 18.15
CA GLY A 151 11.43 -3.00 18.20
C GLY A 151 12.43 -2.57 17.13
N SER A 152 12.97 -3.47 16.31
CA SER A 152 13.86 -3.09 15.21
C SER A 152 13.13 -2.25 14.15
N SER A 153 13.80 -1.21 13.66
CA SER A 153 13.22 -0.30 12.65
C SER A 153 12.97 -1.01 11.32
N LYS A 154 11.90 -0.63 10.64
CA LYS A 154 11.62 -1.02 9.25
C LYS A 154 11.93 0.09 8.25
N ILE A 155 12.27 1.29 8.73
CA ILE A 155 12.76 2.40 7.90
C ILE A 155 14.27 2.48 8.10
N VAL A 156 15.00 1.90 7.16
CA VAL A 156 16.42 1.52 7.32
C VAL A 156 17.34 2.29 6.35
N PRO A 157 18.65 2.40 6.61
CA PRO A 157 19.56 3.06 5.67
C PRO A 157 19.63 2.39 4.30
N LYS A 158 19.51 1.06 4.29
CA LYS A 158 19.50 0.24 3.08
C LYS A 158 18.75 -1.05 3.37
N CYS A 159 17.84 -1.45 2.50
CA CYS A 159 17.16 -2.73 2.65
C CYS A 159 18.18 -3.88 2.64
N ILE A 160 18.02 -4.80 3.59
CA ILE A 160 18.80 -6.05 3.65
C ILE A 160 17.96 -7.25 3.20
N LEU A 161 16.63 -7.11 3.26
CA LEU A 161 15.72 -8.09 2.69
C LEU A 161 15.75 -8.03 1.15
N PRO A 162 15.42 -9.14 0.47
CA PRO A 162 15.31 -9.14 -0.99
C PRO A 162 14.35 -8.06 -1.48
N LEU A 163 14.85 -7.18 -2.34
CA LEU A 163 14.06 -6.08 -2.88
C LEU A 163 12.88 -6.60 -3.71
N THR A 164 11.78 -5.88 -3.59
CA THR A 164 10.65 -5.91 -4.51
C THR A 164 10.93 -4.97 -5.67
N ALA A 165 11.27 -3.71 -5.38
CA ALA A 165 11.59 -2.71 -6.39
C ALA A 165 12.48 -1.60 -5.81
N SER A 166 13.28 -0.98 -6.66
CA SER A 166 14.26 0.04 -6.30
C SER A 166 13.81 1.45 -6.67
N ALA A 167 13.94 2.40 -5.74
CA ALA A 167 13.62 3.82 -5.93
C ALA A 167 12.24 4.04 -6.57
N VAL A 168 11.21 3.47 -5.93
CA VAL A 168 9.81 3.52 -6.42
C VAL A 168 8.83 4.02 -5.38
N VAL A 169 9.21 4.06 -4.10
CA VAL A 169 8.29 4.50 -3.05
C VAL A 169 8.15 6.01 -3.08
N ASP A 170 6.93 6.51 -3.18
CA ASP A 170 6.63 7.95 -3.12
C ASP A 170 6.29 8.41 -1.71
N LEU A 171 5.61 7.54 -0.94
CA LEU A 171 5.13 7.86 0.40
C LEU A 171 5.19 6.62 1.30
N VAL A 172 5.63 6.79 2.54
CA VAL A 172 5.57 5.78 3.61
C VAL A 172 4.69 6.31 4.73
N ILE A 173 3.63 5.58 5.06
CA ILE A 173 2.73 5.87 6.18
C ILE A 173 2.92 4.76 7.20
N THR A 174 3.29 5.13 8.42
CA THR A 174 3.38 4.20 9.55
C THR A 174 2.43 4.56 10.67
N ASP A 175 2.44 3.78 11.75
CA ASP A 175 1.74 4.10 12.98
C ASP A 175 2.34 5.30 13.74
N LEU A 176 3.53 5.78 13.34
CA LEU A 176 4.24 6.89 14.00
C LEU A 176 4.38 8.15 13.14
N ALA A 177 4.52 8.00 11.82
CA ALA A 177 4.88 9.10 10.94
C ALA A 177 4.46 8.89 9.49
N VAL A 178 4.47 9.98 8.71
CA VAL A 178 4.43 9.96 7.26
C VAL A 178 5.73 10.52 6.71
N PHE A 179 6.35 9.78 5.78
CA PHE A 179 7.54 10.20 5.06
C PHE A 179 7.28 10.29 3.57
N SER A 180 7.84 11.31 2.91
CA SER A 180 7.95 11.42 1.46
C SER A 180 9.40 11.31 1.00
N PHE A 181 9.62 11.27 -0.31
CA PHE A 181 10.95 11.31 -0.92
C PHE A 181 11.14 12.61 -1.73
N ASN A 182 11.38 13.72 -1.04
CA ASN A 182 11.60 15.03 -1.66
C ASN A 182 12.99 15.06 -2.30
N GLU A 183 13.05 15.23 -3.62
CA GLU A 183 14.31 15.18 -4.40
C GLU A 183 15.14 13.89 -4.15
N GLY A 184 14.46 12.78 -3.82
CA GLY A 184 15.09 11.49 -3.51
C GLY A 184 15.62 11.37 -2.08
N GLN A 185 15.38 12.37 -1.22
CA GLN A 185 15.70 12.32 0.20
C GLN A 185 14.46 11.95 1.03
N LEU A 186 14.60 10.91 1.87
CA LEU A 186 13.59 10.57 2.87
C LEU A 186 13.33 11.78 3.79
N THR A 187 12.09 12.26 3.80
CA THR A 187 11.68 13.48 4.48
C THR A 187 10.47 13.19 5.37
N LEU A 188 10.56 13.48 6.66
CA LEU A 188 9.44 13.41 7.60
C LEU A 188 8.52 14.61 7.35
N ILE A 189 7.27 14.34 6.96
CA ILE A 189 6.27 15.38 6.63
C ILE A 189 5.07 15.41 7.58
N GLU A 190 4.86 14.35 8.37
CA GLU A 190 3.75 14.32 9.34
C GLU A 190 4.09 13.40 10.52
N ILE A 191 3.64 13.79 11.71
CA ILE A 191 3.69 12.95 12.92
C ILE A 191 2.28 12.40 13.15
N MET A 192 2.17 11.08 13.25
CA MET A 192 0.88 10.43 13.45
C MET A 192 0.35 10.66 14.88
N PRO A 193 -0.99 10.60 15.09
CA PRO A 193 -1.58 10.86 16.39
C PRO A 193 -1.00 9.97 17.50
N GLY A 194 -0.54 10.60 18.58
CA GLY A 194 0.01 9.91 19.75
C GLY A 194 1.52 9.66 19.72
N SER A 195 2.21 10.08 18.65
CA SER A 195 3.67 9.95 18.51
C SER A 195 4.39 11.29 18.67
N SER A 196 5.72 11.25 18.81
CA SER A 196 6.57 12.43 18.89
C SER A 196 7.77 12.35 17.95
N LEU A 197 8.34 13.51 17.61
CA LEU A 197 9.55 13.59 16.80
C LEU A 197 10.73 12.82 17.44
N GLU A 198 10.83 12.86 18.77
CA GLU A 198 11.87 12.15 19.51
C GLU A 198 11.73 10.63 19.37
N GLU A 199 10.49 10.13 19.48
CA GLU A 199 10.19 8.71 19.29
C GLU A 199 10.51 8.26 17.86
N ILE A 200 10.12 9.06 16.87
CA ILE A 200 10.39 8.76 15.46
C ILE A 200 11.90 8.68 15.20
N LYS A 201 12.68 9.66 15.69
CA LYS A 201 14.15 9.66 15.59
C LYS A 201 14.77 8.45 16.27
N LEU A 202 14.22 8.00 17.40
CA LEU A 202 14.72 6.82 18.12
C LEU A 202 14.41 5.52 17.38
N LYS A 203 13.27 5.45 16.69
CA LYS A 203 12.76 4.24 16.03
C LYS A 203 13.02 4.18 14.53
N THR A 204 13.66 5.20 13.95
CA THR A 204 14.07 5.25 12.54
C THR A 204 15.60 5.11 12.48
N THR A 205 16.11 4.07 11.82
CA THR A 205 17.56 3.93 11.64
C THR A 205 18.06 4.62 10.36
N ALA A 206 17.17 4.86 9.40
CA ALA A 206 17.41 5.72 8.26
C ALA A 206 17.71 7.18 8.65
N GLN A 207 18.55 7.85 7.87
CA GLN A 207 18.70 9.30 7.83
C GLN A 207 17.50 9.91 7.11
N PHE A 208 16.93 10.95 7.71
CA PHE A 208 15.83 11.69 7.12
C PHE A 208 15.94 13.18 7.46
N SER A 209 15.42 14.02 6.58
CA SER A 209 15.18 15.44 6.84
C SER A 209 13.81 15.62 7.51
N VAL A 210 13.61 16.74 8.18
CA VAL A 210 12.33 17.08 8.83
C VAL A 210 11.75 18.29 8.12
N ASP A 211 10.53 18.16 7.63
CA ASP A 211 9.75 19.19 6.94
C ASP A 211 8.32 19.15 7.48
N LEU A 212 8.17 19.55 8.75
CA LEU A 212 6.89 19.65 9.44
C LEU A 212 6.44 21.10 9.34
N ASP A 213 5.25 21.33 8.77
CA ASP A 213 4.58 22.64 8.74
C ASP A 213 4.33 23.23 10.14
#